data_AF-A0A8T0RLT4-F1
#
_entry.id   AF-A0A8T0RLT4-F1
#
_cell.length_a   1.000
_cell.length_b   1.000
_cell.length_c   1.000
_cell.angle_alpha   90.00
_cell.angle_beta   90.00
_cell.angle_gamma   90.00
#
_symmetry.space_group_name_H-M   'P 1'
#
loop_
_entity.id
_entity.type
_entity.pdbx_description
1 polymer ?
#
loop_
_entity_poly.entity_id
_entity_poly.type
_entity_poly.pdbx_seq_one_letter_code
_entity_poly.pdbx_strand_id
1 'polypeptide(L)'
;MAVERLIRHGATTLVVPGVIPVGCAPPVLVTFADPDPAGYDPRTGCLEAINDLAAHHNALLQDALRELQAKQHPAGAVTVVYADFFGPVIEMVTSPAKFGFEDDVLTLCCGGPGRFNYNKKVFCGDPGAIRCRDPSARLFWDGVHLTEAAYRYIAAGWLNSIESPAGSSAGAGTNGTTAPTATLEFPC
;
A
#
# COMPACT_ATOMS: atom_id res chain seq x y z
N MET A 1 11.60 15.94 12.46
CA MET A 1 11.01 14.68 11.94
C MET A 1 11.76 13.45 12.47
N ALA A 2 11.15 12.26 12.54
CA ALA A 2 11.85 11.02 12.94
C ALA A 2 13.04 10.69 12.01
N VAL A 3 12.89 10.91 10.70
CA VAL A 3 13.93 10.73 9.68
C VAL A 3 15.18 11.56 9.99
N GLU A 4 15.03 12.85 10.32
CA GLU A 4 16.15 13.73 10.72
C GLU A 4 16.89 13.23 11.97
N ARG A 5 16.18 12.63 12.93
CA ARG A 5 16.81 12.04 14.12
C ARG A 5 17.71 10.87 13.73
N LEU A 6 17.22 9.99 12.86
CA LEU A 6 17.99 8.85 12.36
C LEU A 6 19.23 9.30 11.59
N ILE A 7 19.11 10.33 10.75
CA ILE A 7 20.25 10.94 10.05
C ILE A 7 21.30 11.44 11.04
N ARG A 8 20.90 12.16 12.10
CA ARG A 8 21.82 12.61 13.16
C ARG A 8 22.50 11.47 13.92
N HIS A 9 21.89 10.28 13.93
CA HIS A 9 22.46 9.06 14.50
C HIS A 9 23.27 8.23 13.50
N GLY A 10 23.53 8.76 12.30
CA GLY A 10 24.41 8.13 11.30
C GLY A 10 23.70 7.30 10.24
N ALA A 11 22.36 7.33 10.16
CA ALA A 11 21.66 6.68 9.05
C ALA A 11 21.97 7.38 7.72
N THR A 12 22.50 6.63 6.76
CA THR A 12 22.89 7.12 5.43
C THR A 12 21.88 6.77 4.34
N THR A 13 21.03 5.78 4.56
CA THR A 13 19.98 5.38 3.62
C THR A 13 18.69 5.14 4.38
N LEU A 14 17.63 5.86 4.02
CA LEU A 14 16.33 5.78 4.68
C LEU A 14 15.25 5.59 3.63
N VAL A 15 14.49 4.51 3.76
CA VAL A 15 13.27 4.26 3.00
C VAL A 15 12.08 4.67 3.85
N VAL A 16 11.26 5.59 3.36
CA VAL A 16 10.14 6.17 4.09
C VAL A 16 8.86 5.87 3.31
N PRO A 17 8.05 4.91 3.77
CA PRO A 17 6.81 4.58 3.08
C PRO A 17 5.74 5.64 3.30
N GLY A 18 4.92 5.86 2.28
CA GLY A 18 3.63 6.54 2.44
C GLY A 18 2.60 5.66 3.16
N VAL A 19 1.38 6.18 3.30
CA VAL A 19 0.23 5.42 3.78
C VAL A 19 -0.55 4.81 2.61
N ILE A 20 -1.22 3.67 2.87
CA ILE A 20 -2.12 3.00 1.91
C ILE A 20 -3.40 3.85 1.65
N PRO A 21 -4.22 3.52 0.63
CA PRO A 21 -5.59 4.02 0.52
C PRO A 21 -6.46 3.50 1.67
N VAL A 22 -6.37 4.15 2.83
CA VAL A 22 -7.05 3.71 4.06
C VAL A 22 -8.58 3.71 3.95
N GLY A 23 -9.15 4.47 3.01
CA GLY A 23 -10.58 4.44 2.68
C GLY A 23 -11.05 3.10 2.12
N CYS A 24 -10.13 2.24 1.67
CA CYS A 24 -10.40 0.87 1.25
C CYS A 24 -10.29 -0.14 2.41
N ALA A 25 -9.75 0.24 3.57
CA ALA A 25 -9.52 -0.70 4.65
C ALA A 25 -10.86 -1.13 5.30
N PRO A 26 -11.12 -2.43 5.52
CA PRO A 26 -12.42 -2.89 6.01
C PRO A 26 -12.87 -2.29 7.36
N PRO A 27 -11.98 -2.07 8.35
CA PRO A 27 -12.37 -1.36 9.56
C PRO A 27 -12.85 0.06 9.31
N VAL A 28 -12.25 0.75 8.32
CA VAL A 28 -12.60 2.11 7.94
C VAL A 28 -13.94 2.11 7.21
N LEU A 29 -14.14 1.21 6.23
CA LEU A 29 -15.41 1.04 5.51
C LEU A 29 -16.60 0.70 6.41
N VAL A 30 -16.36 -0.03 7.51
CA VAL A 30 -17.41 -0.37 8.49
C VAL A 30 -17.61 0.74 9.52
N THR A 31 -16.54 1.38 9.99
CA THR A 31 -16.64 2.40 11.06
C THR A 31 -17.11 3.75 10.55
N PHE A 32 -16.70 4.12 9.34
CA PHE A 32 -17.00 5.40 8.69
C PHE A 32 -17.88 5.20 7.47
N ALA A 33 -18.76 4.18 7.50
CA ALA A 33 -19.68 3.92 6.41
C ALA A 33 -20.49 5.19 6.09
N ASP A 34 -20.36 5.69 4.87
CA ASP A 34 -21.13 6.81 4.38
C ASP A 34 -22.58 6.36 4.10
N PRO A 35 -23.60 7.08 4.59
CA PRO A 35 -24.99 6.81 4.23
C PRO A 35 -25.32 7.18 2.78
N ASP A 36 -24.56 8.08 2.16
CA ASP A 36 -24.68 8.45 0.75
C ASP A 36 -23.79 7.53 -0.11
N PRO A 37 -24.37 6.75 -1.05
CA PRO A 37 -23.59 5.97 -2.00
C PRO A 37 -22.58 6.80 -2.80
N ALA A 38 -22.80 8.10 -2.97
CA ALA A 38 -21.87 9.01 -3.63
C ALA A 38 -20.57 9.24 -2.85
N GLY A 39 -20.51 8.89 -1.56
CA GLY A 39 -19.28 8.94 -0.76
C GLY A 39 -18.28 7.83 -1.06
N TYR A 40 -18.65 6.86 -1.92
CA TYR A 40 -17.81 5.75 -2.32
C TYR A 40 -17.40 5.88 -3.79
N ASP A 41 -16.14 5.60 -4.06
CA ASP A 41 -15.67 5.46 -5.44
C ASP A 41 -16.39 4.25 -6.09
N PRO A 42 -17.08 4.42 -7.22
CA PRO A 42 -17.93 3.39 -7.80
C PRO A 42 -17.15 2.22 -8.41
N ARG A 43 -15.84 2.37 -8.64
CA ARG A 43 -14.98 1.33 -9.21
C ARG A 43 -14.39 0.44 -8.13
N THR A 44 -14.07 1.01 -6.98
CA THR A 44 -13.30 0.36 -5.92
C THR A 44 -14.15 0.05 -4.68
N GLY A 45 -15.26 0.76 -4.49
CA GLY A 45 -16.06 0.68 -3.26
C GLY A 45 -15.39 1.31 -2.03
N CYS A 46 -14.29 2.05 -2.23
CA CYS A 46 -13.57 2.73 -1.16
C CYS A 46 -14.18 4.09 -0.84
N LEU A 47 -14.03 4.56 0.40
CA LEU A 47 -14.47 5.91 0.79
C LEU A 47 -13.55 6.97 0.17
N GLU A 48 -14.10 7.81 -0.71
CA GLU A 48 -13.34 8.77 -1.52
C GLU A 48 -12.67 9.82 -0.64
N ALA A 49 -13.43 10.50 0.23
CA ALA A 49 -12.91 11.55 1.11
C ALA A 49 -11.78 11.06 2.05
N ILE A 50 -11.82 9.78 2.44
CA ILE A 50 -10.77 9.19 3.29
C ILE A 50 -9.52 8.85 2.47
N ASN A 51 -9.69 8.38 1.23
CA ASN A 51 -8.57 8.17 0.32
C ASN A 51 -7.93 9.49 -0.12
N ASP A 52 -8.71 10.56 -0.30
CA ASP A 52 -8.20 11.90 -0.56
C ASP A 52 -7.33 12.41 0.59
N LEU A 53 -7.74 12.18 1.83
CA LEU A 53 -6.94 12.52 3.01
C LEU A 53 -5.61 11.75 3.03
N ALA A 54 -5.64 10.45 2.71
CA ALA A 54 -4.42 9.63 2.63
C ALA A 54 -3.49 10.09 1.48
N ALA A 55 -4.05 10.41 0.31
CA ALA A 55 -3.31 10.94 -0.82
C ALA A 55 -2.69 12.31 -0.48
N HIS A 56 -3.44 13.19 0.19
CA HIS A 56 -2.94 14.49 0.64
C HIS A 56 -1.80 14.34 1.67
N HIS A 57 -1.94 13.42 2.63
CA HIS A 57 -0.86 13.10 3.56
C HIS A 57 0.42 12.66 2.82
N ASN A 58 0.29 11.76 1.84
CA ASN A 58 1.43 11.28 1.05
C ASN A 58 2.08 12.40 0.22
N ALA A 59 1.30 13.33 -0.31
CA ALA A 59 1.83 14.49 -1.02
C ALA A 59 2.69 15.37 -0.10
N LEU A 60 2.17 15.71 1.08
CA LEU A 60 2.90 16.49 2.09
C LEU A 60 4.15 15.75 2.60
N LEU A 61 4.07 14.44 2.76
CA LEU A 61 5.22 13.62 3.13
C LEU A 61 6.31 13.70 2.06
N GLN A 62 5.96 13.52 0.78
CA GLN A 62 6.91 13.62 -0.32
C GLN A 62 7.56 15.01 -0.41
N ASP A 63 6.79 16.09 -0.20
CA ASP A 63 7.34 17.46 -0.12
C ASP A 63 8.37 17.58 1.00
N ALA A 64 8.01 17.13 2.21
CA ALA A 64 8.91 17.19 3.36
C ALA A 64 10.19 16.34 3.16
N LEU A 65 10.09 15.18 2.50
CA LEU A 65 11.25 14.34 2.17
C LEU A 65 12.14 14.99 1.11
N ARG A 66 11.56 15.65 0.09
CA ARG A 66 12.33 16.43 -0.90
C ARG A 66 13.09 17.58 -0.24
N GLU A 67 12.43 18.33 0.65
CA GLU A 67 13.07 19.39 1.41
C GLU A 67 14.20 18.86 2.32
N LEU A 68 13.96 17.73 2.99
CA LEU A 68 14.96 17.10 3.83
C LEU A 68 16.17 16.65 3.01
N GLN A 69 15.94 15.98 1.88
CA GLN A 69 16.96 15.55 0.96
C GLN A 69 17.80 16.76 0.49
N ALA A 70 17.15 17.86 0.07
CA ALA A 70 17.81 19.13 -0.30
C ALA A 70 18.72 19.70 0.80
N LYS A 71 18.31 19.61 2.07
CA LYS A 71 19.12 20.04 3.23
C LYS A 71 20.33 19.15 3.47
N GLN A 72 20.27 17.86 3.13
CA GLN A 72 21.40 16.92 3.29
C GLN A 72 22.36 16.91 2.09
N HIS A 73 21.93 17.42 0.93
CA HIS A 73 22.73 17.44 -0.30
C HIS A 73 24.13 18.10 -0.21
N PRO A 74 24.41 19.10 0.67
CA PRO A 74 25.77 19.60 0.83
C PRO A 74 26.76 18.53 1.35
N ALA A 75 26.27 17.45 1.97
CA ALA A 75 27.10 16.38 2.53
C ALA A 75 27.13 15.09 1.68
N GLY A 76 26.25 14.94 0.67
CA GLY A 76 26.23 13.78 -0.26
C GLY A 76 26.06 12.38 0.36
N ALA A 77 26.04 12.27 1.69
CA ALA A 77 26.15 11.02 2.43
C ALA A 77 24.79 10.40 2.83
N VAL A 78 23.68 11.06 2.50
CA VAL A 78 22.34 10.64 2.91
C VAL A 78 21.40 10.53 1.70
N THR A 79 20.82 9.35 1.54
CA THR A 79 19.77 9.04 0.57
C THR A 79 18.47 8.79 1.30
N VAL A 80 17.45 9.60 0.99
CA VAL A 80 16.09 9.45 1.48
C VAL A 80 15.20 9.05 0.29
N VAL A 81 14.61 7.86 0.36
CA VAL A 81 13.75 7.30 -0.67
C VAL A 81 12.31 7.28 -0.16
N TYR A 82 11.39 7.88 -0.92
CA TYR A 82 9.96 7.68 -0.70
C TYR A 82 9.55 6.33 -1.29
N ALA A 83 8.89 5.50 -0.50
CA ALA A 83 8.34 4.23 -0.95
C ALA A 83 6.82 4.35 -1.10
N ASP A 84 6.33 4.25 -2.34
CA ASP A 84 4.91 4.36 -2.62
C ASP A 84 4.16 3.12 -2.12
N PHE A 85 3.37 3.32 -1.06
CA PHE A 85 2.51 2.29 -0.51
C PHE A 85 1.06 2.43 -1.00
N PHE A 86 0.68 3.60 -1.54
CA PHE A 86 -0.68 3.87 -1.96
C PHE A 86 -0.96 3.25 -3.32
N GLY A 87 -0.10 3.51 -4.31
CA GLY A 87 -0.26 3.10 -5.70
C GLY A 87 -0.46 1.59 -5.88
N PRO A 88 0.43 0.73 -5.35
CA PRO A 88 0.28 -0.71 -5.49
C PRO A 88 -1.02 -1.24 -4.88
N VAL A 89 -1.42 -0.74 -3.71
CA VAL A 89 -2.64 -1.20 -3.03
C VAL A 89 -3.89 -0.77 -3.79
N ILE A 90 -3.96 0.48 -4.28
CA ILE A 90 -5.13 0.91 -5.07
C ILE A 90 -5.19 0.18 -6.42
N GLU A 91 -4.06 -0.20 -7.01
CA GLU A 91 -4.04 -1.04 -8.20
C GLU A 91 -4.55 -2.46 -7.91
N MET A 92 -4.16 -3.07 -6.78
CA MET A 92 -4.69 -4.36 -6.34
C MET A 92 -6.21 -4.31 -6.12
N VAL A 93 -6.72 -3.20 -5.59
CA VAL A 93 -8.17 -3.00 -5.44
C VAL A 93 -8.86 -2.85 -6.79
N THR A 94 -8.27 -2.10 -7.71
CA THR A 94 -8.87 -1.77 -9.01
C THR A 94 -8.75 -2.91 -10.03
N SER A 95 -7.76 -3.78 -9.89
CA SER A 95 -7.43 -4.82 -10.87
C SER A 95 -6.92 -6.11 -10.19
N PRO A 96 -7.73 -6.73 -9.33
CA PRO A 96 -7.30 -7.85 -8.48
C PRO A 96 -6.76 -9.05 -9.25
N ALA A 97 -7.38 -9.37 -10.40
CA ALA A 97 -6.96 -10.47 -11.26
C ALA A 97 -5.51 -10.35 -11.76
N LYS A 98 -4.94 -9.14 -11.89
CA LYS A 98 -3.53 -8.95 -12.26
C LYS A 98 -2.56 -9.52 -11.23
N PHE A 99 -3.02 -9.63 -9.98
CA PHE A 99 -2.23 -10.06 -8.82
C PHE A 99 -2.66 -11.44 -8.31
N GLY A 100 -3.56 -12.13 -9.03
CA GLY A 100 -4.11 -13.42 -8.61
C GLY A 100 -5.10 -13.33 -7.45
N PHE A 101 -5.66 -12.15 -7.17
CA PHE A 101 -6.67 -11.97 -6.13
C PHE A 101 -8.09 -12.22 -6.65
N GLU A 102 -8.96 -12.67 -5.75
CA GLU A 102 -10.41 -12.75 -5.96
C GLU A 102 -11.00 -11.33 -6.12
N ASP A 103 -12.13 -11.20 -6.83
CA ASP A 103 -12.79 -9.90 -7.05
C ASP A 103 -13.21 -9.20 -5.75
N ASP A 104 -13.56 -9.96 -4.72
CA ASP A 104 -13.91 -9.45 -3.39
C ASP A 104 -12.66 -9.20 -2.51
N VAL A 105 -11.81 -8.29 -2.98
CA VAL A 105 -10.56 -7.89 -2.32
C VAL A 105 -10.75 -7.15 -0.99
N LEU A 106 -11.90 -6.52 -0.78
CA LEU A 106 -12.18 -5.74 0.43
C LEU A 106 -12.62 -6.64 1.60
N THR A 107 -12.98 -7.90 1.36
CA THR A 107 -13.29 -8.83 2.46
C THR A 107 -12.02 -9.38 3.08
N LEU A 108 -11.92 -9.30 4.41
CA LEU A 108 -10.81 -9.83 5.18
C LEU A 108 -10.68 -11.35 4.99
N CYS A 109 -9.45 -11.82 4.78
CA CYS A 109 -9.21 -13.26 4.83
C CYS A 109 -9.50 -13.79 6.23
N CYS A 110 -9.05 -13.09 7.27
CA CYS A 110 -9.20 -13.49 8.65
C CYS A 110 -9.85 -12.37 9.47
N GLY A 111 -10.88 -12.75 10.24
CA GLY A 111 -11.64 -11.79 11.05
C GLY A 111 -12.80 -12.48 11.75
N GLY A 112 -13.96 -11.85 11.76
CA GLY A 112 -15.15 -12.37 12.44
C GLY A 112 -16.43 -12.13 11.64
N PRO A 113 -17.56 -12.68 12.10
CA PRO A 113 -18.83 -12.47 11.44
C PRO A 113 -19.19 -10.97 11.38
N GLY A 114 -19.44 -10.47 10.18
CA GLY A 114 -19.71 -9.06 9.92
C GLY A 114 -19.52 -8.70 8.44
N ARG A 115 -19.85 -7.46 8.08
CA ARG A 115 -19.58 -6.93 6.73
C ARG A 115 -18.06 -6.96 6.49
N PHE A 116 -17.65 -7.45 5.32
CA PHE A 116 -16.23 -7.68 4.96
C PHE A 116 -15.47 -8.63 5.90
N ASN A 117 -16.16 -9.53 6.61
CA ASN A 117 -15.58 -10.35 7.69
C ASN A 117 -14.91 -9.53 8.81
N TYR A 118 -15.32 -8.27 8.99
CA TYR A 118 -14.80 -7.43 10.05
C TYR A 118 -15.72 -7.39 11.27
N ASN A 119 -15.14 -7.67 12.45
CA ASN A 119 -15.83 -7.60 13.73
C ASN A 119 -14.89 -7.04 14.80
N LYS A 120 -15.28 -5.92 15.44
CA LYS A 120 -14.47 -5.24 16.47
C LYS A 120 -14.23 -6.06 17.75
N LYS A 121 -14.92 -7.18 17.91
CA LYS A 121 -14.88 -8.05 19.10
C LYS A 121 -14.32 -9.44 18.82
N VAL A 122 -14.03 -9.76 17.56
CA VAL A 122 -13.55 -11.09 17.15
C VAL A 122 -12.36 -10.88 16.22
N PHE A 123 -11.16 -11.05 16.78
CA PHE A 123 -9.90 -10.94 16.07
C PHE A 123 -9.44 -12.30 15.54
N CYS A 124 -8.45 -12.27 14.65
CA CYS A 124 -7.78 -13.48 14.20
C CYS A 124 -7.18 -14.26 15.37
N GLY A 125 -7.55 -15.54 15.48
CA GLY A 125 -7.14 -16.40 16.58
C GLY A 125 -8.16 -16.52 17.71
N ASP A 126 -9.17 -15.65 17.76
CA ASP A 126 -10.26 -15.76 18.73
C ASP A 126 -11.21 -16.91 18.39
N PRO A 127 -11.88 -17.50 19.40
CA PRO A 127 -13.03 -18.38 19.17
C PRO A 127 -14.11 -17.67 18.33
N GLY A 128 -14.54 -18.31 17.24
CA GLY A 128 -15.52 -17.74 16.31
C GLY A 128 -14.91 -16.88 15.20
N ALA A 129 -13.58 -16.76 15.13
CA ALA A 129 -12.92 -16.15 13.99
C ALA A 129 -13.13 -16.97 12.70
N ILE A 130 -13.36 -16.26 11.60
CA ILE A 130 -13.49 -16.82 10.26
C ILE A 130 -12.15 -16.67 9.57
N ARG A 131 -11.75 -17.68 8.79
CA ARG A 131 -10.57 -17.64 7.92
C ARG A 131 -10.96 -18.05 6.51
N CYS A 132 -10.43 -17.35 5.53
CA CYS A 132 -10.57 -17.69 4.13
C CYS A 132 -9.81 -18.99 3.82
N ARG A 133 -10.18 -19.64 2.72
CA ARG A 133 -9.56 -20.90 2.30
C ARG A 133 -8.14 -20.69 1.78
N ASP A 134 -7.94 -19.61 1.03
CA ASP A 134 -6.67 -19.29 0.38
C ASP A 134 -6.28 -17.83 0.66
N PRO A 135 -5.34 -17.60 1.61
CA PRO A 135 -4.84 -16.26 1.90
C PRO A 135 -4.07 -15.62 0.75
N SER A 136 -3.54 -16.41 -0.20
CA SER A 136 -2.79 -15.87 -1.34
C SER A 136 -3.69 -15.18 -2.37
N ALA A 137 -4.99 -15.49 -2.34
CA ALA A 137 -6.00 -14.91 -3.23
C ALA A 137 -6.73 -13.70 -2.63
N ARG A 138 -6.27 -13.17 -1.49
CA ARG A 138 -6.88 -12.04 -0.77
C ARG A 138 -5.90 -10.87 -0.64
N LEU A 139 -6.43 -9.64 -0.61
CA LEU A 139 -5.63 -8.44 -0.37
C LEU A 139 -5.38 -8.21 1.13
N PHE A 140 -6.44 -8.23 1.94
CA PHE A 140 -6.34 -8.01 3.40
C PHE A 140 -6.27 -9.34 4.15
N TRP A 141 -5.26 -9.46 5.03
CA TRP A 141 -5.20 -10.58 5.96
C TRP A 141 -6.20 -10.38 7.10
N ASP A 142 -6.10 -9.25 7.80
CA ASP A 142 -6.98 -8.85 8.89
C ASP A 142 -7.31 -7.35 8.78
N GLY A 143 -7.98 -6.78 9.79
CA GLY A 143 -8.37 -5.36 9.76
C GLY A 143 -7.18 -4.37 9.72
N VAL A 144 -5.95 -4.81 9.98
CA VAL A 144 -4.78 -3.94 10.09
C VAL A 144 -3.75 -4.24 8.99
N HIS A 145 -3.65 -5.50 8.54
CA HIS A 145 -2.54 -5.98 7.72
C HIS A 145 -3.00 -6.51 6.35
N LEU A 146 -2.13 -6.36 5.36
CA LEU A 146 -2.28 -7.03 4.06
C LEU A 146 -1.82 -8.50 4.15
N THR A 147 -2.16 -9.29 3.15
CA THR A 147 -1.65 -10.66 3.03
C THR A 147 -0.18 -10.68 2.61
N GLU A 148 0.49 -11.80 2.86
CA GLU A 148 1.85 -12.05 2.37
C GLU A 148 1.95 -11.86 0.84
N ALA A 149 0.95 -12.32 0.07
CA ALA A 149 0.90 -12.16 -1.37
C ALA A 149 0.90 -10.68 -1.79
N ALA A 150 0.07 -9.85 -1.14
CA ALA A 150 0.08 -8.41 -1.37
C ALA A 150 1.43 -7.77 -1.00
N TYR A 151 1.97 -8.09 0.18
CA TYR A 151 3.27 -7.57 0.61
C TYR A 151 4.41 -7.97 -0.33
N ARG A 152 4.38 -9.17 -0.94
CA ARG A 152 5.38 -9.60 -1.92
C ARG A 152 5.42 -8.67 -3.13
N TYR A 153 4.26 -8.29 -3.68
CA TYR A 153 4.20 -7.35 -4.80
C TYR A 153 4.68 -5.95 -4.42
N ILE A 154 4.29 -5.45 -3.24
CA ILE A 154 4.71 -4.13 -2.74
C ILE A 154 6.23 -4.10 -2.56
N ALA A 155 6.79 -5.10 -1.85
CA ALA A 155 8.21 -5.19 -1.59
C ALA A 155 9.02 -5.30 -2.88
N ALA A 156 8.59 -6.11 -3.84
CA ALA A 156 9.24 -6.21 -5.15
C ALA A 156 9.24 -4.86 -5.89
N GLY A 157 8.11 -4.14 -5.87
CA GLY A 157 8.02 -2.80 -6.47
C GLY A 157 8.96 -1.78 -5.84
N TRP A 158 9.09 -1.81 -4.51
CA TRP A 158 10.02 -0.94 -3.78
C TRP A 158 11.48 -1.27 -4.08
N LEU A 159 11.85 -2.55 -4.01
CA LEU A 159 13.22 -3.01 -4.28
C LEU A 159 13.64 -2.64 -5.71
N ASN A 160 12.80 -2.91 -6.71
CA ASN A 160 13.08 -2.55 -8.10
C ASN A 160 13.32 -1.03 -8.28
N SER A 161 12.55 -0.21 -7.57
CA SER A 161 12.66 1.26 -7.63
C SER A 161 13.90 1.80 -6.91
N ILE A 162 14.38 1.10 -5.87
CA ILE A 162 15.59 1.45 -5.13
C ILE A 162 16.85 0.99 -5.89
N GLU A 163 16.83 -0.22 -6.46
CA GLU A 163 17.96 -0.82 -7.18
C GLU A 163 18.15 -0.26 -8.59
N SER A 164 17.11 0.36 -9.17
CA SER A 164 17.17 1.09 -10.43
C SER A 164 17.10 2.60 -10.18
N PRO A 165 18.16 3.24 -9.61
CA PRO A 165 18.16 4.68 -9.45
C PRO A 165 18.24 5.29 -10.86
N ALA A 166 17.14 5.89 -11.31
CA ALA A 166 17.08 6.53 -12.61
C ALA A 166 18.14 7.64 -12.72
N GLY A 167 19.21 7.37 -13.46
CA GLY A 167 19.84 8.34 -14.32
C GLY A 167 19.24 8.23 -15.72
N SER A 168 18.95 9.39 -16.32
CA SER A 168 18.70 9.64 -17.76
C SER A 168 17.27 10.03 -18.14
N SER A 169 17.13 11.30 -18.47
CA SER A 169 16.14 11.88 -19.36
C SER A 169 15.89 11.07 -20.64
N ALA A 170 14.63 10.76 -20.93
CA ALA A 170 13.98 10.71 -22.24
C ALA A 170 12.51 10.30 -21.96
N GLY A 171 11.48 11.06 -22.31
CA GLY A 171 11.12 11.43 -23.68
C GLY A 171 9.81 10.70 -24.01
N ALA A 172 8.75 11.46 -24.29
CA ALA A 172 7.44 10.96 -24.66
C ALA A 172 7.48 10.01 -25.87
N GLY A 173 6.64 8.96 -25.87
CA GLY A 173 6.33 8.23 -27.12
C GLY A 173 5.95 6.76 -26.97
N THR A 174 4.63 6.50 -26.92
CA THR A 174 3.88 5.40 -27.58
C THR A 174 4.07 3.91 -27.21
N ASN A 175 2.90 3.31 -26.89
CA ASN A 175 2.35 2.01 -27.30
C ASN A 175 3.05 0.68 -26.95
N GLY A 176 2.30 -0.13 -26.19
CA GLY A 176 2.02 -1.51 -26.59
C GLY A 176 2.82 -2.62 -25.92
N THR A 177 2.11 -3.33 -25.02
CA THR A 177 2.13 -4.81 -24.91
C THR A 177 3.39 -5.49 -24.39
N THR A 178 3.38 -5.85 -23.10
CA THR A 178 3.46 -7.22 -22.56
C THR A 178 3.90 -7.14 -21.09
N ALA A 179 3.10 -7.69 -20.18
CA ALA A 179 3.48 -7.82 -18.77
C ALA A 179 4.51 -8.96 -18.65
N PRO A 180 5.68 -8.75 -18.03
CA PRO A 180 6.58 -9.84 -17.77
C PRO A 180 5.99 -10.68 -16.63
N THR A 181 5.71 -11.95 -16.92
CA THR A 181 5.43 -12.98 -15.93
C THR A 181 6.76 -13.31 -15.23
N ALA A 182 7.15 -12.48 -14.26
CA ALA A 182 8.28 -12.79 -13.39
C ALA A 182 7.74 -13.44 -12.12
N THR A 183 7.70 -14.78 -12.10
CA THR A 183 7.69 -15.55 -10.86
C THR A 183 9.03 -15.31 -10.16
N LEU A 184 9.09 -14.26 -9.34
CA LEU A 184 10.16 -14.09 -8.37
C LEU A 184 9.88 -15.05 -7.21
N GLU A 185 10.41 -16.27 -7.32
CA GLU A 185 10.57 -17.16 -6.17
C GLU A 185 11.66 -16.55 -5.27
N PHE A 186 11.23 -16.00 -4.13
CA PHE A 186 12.12 -15.70 -3.03
C PHE A 186 12.14 -16.93 -2.12
N PRO A 187 13.25 -17.69 -2.03
CA PRO A 187 13.39 -18.68 -0.98
C PRO A 187 13.36 -17.97 0.38
N CYS A 188 12.63 -18.56 1.33
CA CYS A 188 12.53 -18.09 2.72
C CYS A 188 13.89 -17.87 3.38
#